data_AF-A0A2N3D1S8-F1
#
_entry.id   AF-A0A2N3D1S8-F1
#
_cell.length_a   1.000
_cell.length_b   1.000
_cell.length_c   1.000
_cell.angle_alpha   90.00
_cell.angle_beta   90.00
_cell.angle_gamma   90.00
#
_symmetry.space_group_name_H-M   'P 1'
#
loop_
_entity.id
_entity.type
_entity.pdbx_description
1 polymer ?
#
loop_
_entity_poly.entity_id
_entity_poly.type
_entity_poly.pdbx_seq_one_letter_code
_entity_poly.pdbx_strand_id
1 'polypeptide(L)'
;PVEFAGRVIYYVGPVDPVGEEVVGPAGPTTATRMDKFTRMMLDQGLLAMVGKAERGPAATDAIRDARSAYLMAVGGAAYLVARAIKGSKVVGFEDLGMEAIYEFEVQDFPVTVAVDSEGNNVHHLAPMVWREKIAKERLLDGV
;
A
#
# COMPACT_ATOMS: atom_id res chain seq x y z
N PRO A 1 2.00 3.70 21.76
CA PRO A 1 3.35 4.15 21.34
C PRO A 1 3.31 5.00 20.07
N VAL A 2 2.40 4.68 19.13
CA VAL A 2 2.18 5.44 17.89
C VAL A 2 0.70 5.76 17.75
N GLU A 3 0.38 7.00 17.38
CA GLU A 3 -0.97 7.43 17.04
C GLU A 3 -1.21 7.24 15.53
N PHE A 4 -2.35 6.67 15.15
CA PHE A 4 -2.66 6.35 13.75
C PHE A 4 -3.69 7.31 13.13
N ALA A 5 -4.42 8.05 13.97
CA ALA A 5 -5.40 9.01 13.52
C ALA A 5 -4.79 10.02 12.54
N GLY A 6 -5.39 10.17 11.36
CA GLY A 6 -4.92 11.13 10.35
C GLY A 6 -3.66 10.70 9.60
N ARG A 7 -3.21 9.44 9.72
CA ARG A 7 -2.00 8.92 9.07
C ARG A 7 -2.30 7.88 8.01
N VAL A 8 -1.28 7.56 7.21
CA VAL A 8 -1.28 6.46 6.24
C VAL A 8 -0.33 5.38 6.73
N ILE A 9 -0.76 4.12 6.70
CA ILE A 9 0.13 2.99 7.03
C ILE A 9 0.76 2.44 5.76
N TYR A 10 2.07 2.30 5.75
CA TYR A 10 2.79 1.68 4.65
C TYR A 10 3.31 0.31 5.07
N TYR A 11 2.85 -0.75 4.40
CA TYR A 11 3.34 -2.10 4.66
C TYR A 11 4.69 -2.31 3.98
N VAL A 12 5.76 -2.15 4.74
CA VAL A 12 7.15 -2.19 4.27
C VAL A 12 8.04 -2.78 5.34
N GLY A 13 9.08 -3.48 4.92
CA GLY A 13 10.24 -3.77 5.75
C GLY A 13 11.44 -3.10 5.10
N PRO A 14 11.84 -1.89 5.52
CA PRO A 14 12.93 -1.17 4.89
C PRO A 14 14.26 -1.88 5.16
N VAL A 15 15.19 -1.75 4.21
CA VAL A 15 16.58 -2.14 4.43
C VAL A 15 17.30 -1.03 5.20
N ASP A 16 18.26 -1.42 6.03
CA ASP A 16 19.10 -0.46 6.76
C ASP A 16 19.80 0.52 5.81
N PRO A 17 19.82 1.82 6.12
CA PRO A 17 20.50 2.81 5.31
C PRO A 17 22.02 2.60 5.31
N VAL A 18 22.67 2.90 4.19
CA VAL A 18 24.14 2.91 4.09
C VAL A 18 24.65 4.33 3.85
N GLY A 19 25.69 4.74 4.57
CA GLY A 19 26.32 6.05 4.41
C GLY A 19 25.37 7.19 4.78
N GLU A 20 25.02 8.02 3.80
CA GLU A 20 24.15 9.21 3.99
C GLU A 20 22.69 8.96 3.56
N GLU A 21 22.31 7.70 3.30
CA GLU A 21 20.93 7.35 2.96
C GLU A 21 19.98 7.61 4.14
N VAL A 22 18.80 8.18 3.85
CA VAL A 22 17.72 8.33 4.84
C VAL A 22 17.16 6.96 5.24
N VAL A 23 17.04 6.08 4.26
CA VAL A 23 16.56 4.69 4.38
C VAL A 23 17.09 3.92 3.17
N GLY A 24 17.43 2.64 3.35
CA GLY A 24 17.74 1.76 2.23
C GLY A 24 16.50 1.45 1.39
N PRO A 25 16.58 0.48 0.44
CA PRO A 25 15.43 0.04 -0.34
C PRO A 25 14.18 -0.24 0.52
N ALA A 26 13.07 0.42 0.22
CA ALA A 26 11.85 0.42 1.02
C ALA A 26 10.62 0.08 0.17
N GLY A 27 10.62 -1.12 -0.41
CA GLY A 27 9.55 -1.57 -1.32
C GLY A 27 8.32 -2.13 -0.58
N PRO A 28 7.13 -2.09 -1.21
CA PRO A 28 5.91 -2.56 -0.57
C PRO A 28 5.92 -4.07 -0.35
N THR A 29 5.27 -4.50 0.72
CA THR A 29 4.96 -5.91 0.97
C THR A 29 3.51 -6.25 0.66
N THR A 30 3.21 -7.55 0.53
CA THR A 30 1.89 -8.05 0.13
C THR A 30 0.83 -7.67 1.16
N ALA A 31 -0.12 -6.83 0.75
CA ALA A 31 -1.13 -6.23 1.61
C ALA A 31 -2.15 -7.26 2.11
N THR A 32 -2.43 -8.31 1.34
CA THR A 32 -3.41 -9.36 1.69
C THR A 32 -3.11 -10.04 3.03
N ARG A 33 -1.83 -10.10 3.44
CA ARG A 33 -1.45 -10.66 4.75
C ARG A 33 -2.02 -9.85 5.92
N MET A 34 -2.31 -8.57 5.70
CA MET A 34 -2.81 -7.62 6.69
C MET A 34 -4.34 -7.50 6.71
N ASP A 35 -5.06 -8.19 5.82
CA ASP A 35 -6.51 -8.06 5.66
C ASP A 35 -7.27 -8.32 6.97
N LYS A 36 -6.86 -9.36 7.73
CA LYS A 36 -7.47 -9.71 9.02
C LYS A 36 -7.35 -8.63 10.10
N PHE A 37 -6.40 -7.69 9.96
CA PHE A 37 -6.19 -6.59 10.90
C PHE A 37 -6.79 -5.27 10.42
N THR A 38 -7.32 -5.23 9.19
CA THR A 38 -7.63 -3.97 8.51
C THR A 38 -8.71 -3.18 9.21
N ARG A 39 -9.81 -3.83 9.61
CA ARG A 39 -10.89 -3.17 10.35
C ARG A 39 -10.38 -2.57 11.65
N MET A 40 -9.63 -3.35 12.42
CA MET A 40 -9.00 -2.90 13.67
C MET A 40 -8.15 -1.65 13.45
N MET A 41 -7.30 -1.62 12.41
CA MET A 41 -6.45 -0.48 12.12
C MET A 41 -7.23 0.75 11.64
N LEU A 42 -8.27 0.57 10.82
CA LEU A 42 -9.14 1.65 10.37
C LEU A 42 -9.92 2.28 11.52
N ASP A 43 -10.37 1.47 12.49
CA ASP A 43 -11.05 1.95 13.70
C ASP A 43 -10.12 2.83 14.59
N GLN A 44 -8.80 2.83 14.34
CA GLN A 44 -7.84 3.76 14.98
C GLN A 44 -7.75 5.13 14.27
N GLY A 45 -8.58 5.41 13.26
CA GLY A 45 -8.61 6.69 12.55
C GLY A 45 -7.62 6.80 11.37
N LEU A 46 -7.15 5.66 10.86
CA LEU A 46 -6.23 5.59 9.73
C LEU A 46 -6.89 6.11 8.44
N LEU A 47 -6.19 6.99 7.70
CA LEU A 47 -6.74 7.59 6.47
C LEU A 47 -6.67 6.64 5.28
N ALA A 48 -5.56 5.92 5.13
CA ALA A 48 -5.34 5.01 4.02
C ALA A 48 -4.25 3.97 4.34
N MET A 49 -4.13 2.97 3.48
CA MET A 49 -3.05 1.99 3.54
C MET A 49 -2.30 1.90 2.22
N VAL A 50 -1.00 1.62 2.29
CA VAL A 50 -0.12 1.43 1.15
C VAL A 50 0.50 0.03 1.19
N GLY A 51 0.50 -0.68 0.06
CA GLY A 51 1.14 -1.99 -0.07
C GLY A 51 1.25 -2.45 -1.52
N LYS A 52 1.37 -3.76 -1.74
CA LYS A 52 1.25 -4.38 -3.08
C LYS A 52 0.25 -5.54 -3.07
N ALA A 53 -0.14 -5.95 -4.27
CA ALA A 53 -1.16 -6.97 -4.54
C ALA A 53 -2.57 -6.54 -4.13
N GLU A 54 -3.53 -7.40 -4.42
CA GLU A 54 -4.95 -7.20 -4.19
C GLU A 54 -5.34 -7.25 -2.71
N ARG A 55 -6.51 -6.69 -2.43
CA ARG A 55 -7.20 -6.77 -1.14
C ARG A 55 -8.39 -7.71 -1.27
N GLY A 56 -8.60 -8.55 -0.27
CA GLY A 56 -9.76 -9.44 -0.23
C GLY A 56 -11.08 -8.69 0.03
N PRO A 57 -12.22 -9.40 -0.07
CA PRO A 57 -13.55 -8.79 0.12
C PRO A 57 -13.72 -8.14 1.49
N ALA A 58 -13.34 -8.84 2.57
CA ALA A 58 -13.49 -8.32 3.94
C ALA A 58 -12.68 -7.03 4.17
N ALA A 59 -11.49 -6.94 3.58
CA ALA A 59 -10.68 -5.72 3.65
C ALA A 59 -11.29 -4.59 2.79
N THR A 60 -11.83 -4.92 1.61
CA THR A 60 -12.51 -3.97 0.72
C THR A 60 -13.76 -3.38 1.39
N ASP A 61 -14.57 -4.22 2.03
CA ASP A 61 -15.74 -3.78 2.81
C ASP A 61 -15.33 -2.88 3.98
N ALA A 62 -14.30 -3.25 4.73
CA ALA A 62 -13.80 -2.42 5.83
C ALA A 62 -13.31 -1.04 5.34
N ILE A 63 -12.62 -0.99 4.20
CA ILE A 63 -12.17 0.27 3.57
C ILE A 63 -13.37 1.16 3.20
N ARG A 64 -14.40 0.58 2.56
CA ARG A 64 -15.65 1.29 2.21
C ARG A 64 -16.34 1.84 3.46
N ASP A 65 -16.54 0.98 4.46
CA ASP A 65 -17.27 1.34 5.68
C ASP A 65 -16.57 2.48 6.44
N ALA A 66 -15.24 2.48 6.45
CA ALA A 66 -14.42 3.53 7.06
C ALA A 66 -14.20 4.77 6.18
N ARG A 67 -14.72 4.78 4.94
CA ARG A 67 -14.46 5.82 3.92
C ARG A 67 -12.96 6.08 3.68
N SER A 68 -12.17 5.02 3.73
CA SER A 68 -10.71 5.04 3.55
C SER A 68 -10.33 4.67 2.10
N ALA A 69 -9.04 4.46 1.84
CA ALA A 69 -8.54 3.97 0.56
C ALA A 69 -7.37 3.00 0.75
N TYR A 70 -7.21 2.08 -0.20
CA TYR A 70 -5.98 1.31 -0.35
C TYR A 70 -5.24 1.75 -1.61
N LEU A 71 -3.96 2.09 -1.41
CA LEU A 71 -3.05 2.60 -2.41
C LEU A 71 -2.02 1.51 -2.72
N MET A 72 -1.88 1.15 -3.99
CA MET A 72 -0.87 0.20 -4.43
C MET A 72 0.39 0.94 -4.85
N ALA A 73 1.51 0.59 -4.23
CA ALA A 73 2.84 0.98 -4.66
C ALA A 73 3.42 -0.05 -5.65
N VAL A 74 4.34 0.38 -6.51
CA VAL A 74 4.95 -0.48 -7.51
C VAL A 74 5.92 -1.48 -6.86
N GLY A 75 5.60 -2.77 -6.96
CA GLY A 75 6.49 -3.85 -6.52
C GLY A 75 7.75 -3.93 -7.38
N GLY A 76 8.90 -4.25 -6.78
CA GLY A 76 10.19 -4.41 -7.48
C GLY A 76 10.97 -3.12 -7.72
N ALA A 77 10.38 -1.95 -7.42
CA ALA A 77 11.02 -0.64 -7.57
C ALA A 77 11.49 -0.05 -6.21
N ALA A 78 11.89 -0.90 -5.26
CA ALA A 78 12.13 -0.53 -3.86
C ALA A 78 13.12 0.64 -3.68
N TYR A 79 14.20 0.68 -4.47
CA TYR A 79 15.16 1.77 -4.45
C TYR A 79 14.57 3.10 -4.93
N LEU A 80 13.74 3.07 -5.98
CA LEU A 80 13.07 4.27 -6.49
C LEU A 80 12.02 4.80 -5.49
N VAL A 81 11.29 3.89 -4.84
CA VAL A 81 10.32 4.25 -3.79
C VAL A 81 11.04 4.88 -2.59
N ALA A 82 12.20 4.36 -2.19
CA ALA A 82 13.00 4.92 -1.10
C ALA A 82 13.43 6.37 -1.36
N ARG A 83 13.62 6.78 -2.63
CA ARG A 83 13.95 8.18 -2.97
C ARG A 83 12.84 9.17 -2.64
N ALA A 84 11.59 8.72 -2.52
CA ALA A 84 10.47 9.55 -2.08
C ALA A 84 10.49 9.77 -0.55
N ILE A 85 11.23 8.97 0.20
CA ILE A 85 11.35 9.08 1.66
C ILE A 85 12.44 10.11 1.99
N LYS A 86 12.08 11.15 2.73
CA LYS A 86 12.92 12.30 3.10
C LYS A 86 13.34 12.30 4.56
N GLY A 87 12.60 11.58 5.40
CA GLY A 87 12.93 11.33 6.79
C GLY A 87 12.49 9.94 7.21
N SER A 88 13.22 9.32 8.13
CA SER A 88 12.92 8.01 8.70
C SER A 88 13.29 8.01 10.18
N LYS A 89 12.38 7.56 11.03
CA LYS A 89 12.67 7.33 12.46
C LYS A 89 11.92 6.10 12.96
N VAL A 90 12.58 5.29 13.78
CA VAL A 90 11.92 4.21 14.51
C VAL A 90 11.08 4.82 15.63
N VAL A 91 9.81 4.44 15.72
CA VAL A 91 8.84 4.96 16.71
C VAL A 91 8.23 3.86 17.58
N GLY A 92 8.58 2.59 17.34
CA GLY A 92 8.16 1.49 18.20
C GLY A 92 8.75 0.15 17.76
N PHE A 93 8.94 -0.73 18.75
CA PHE A 93 9.39 -2.11 18.56
C PHE A 93 10.74 -2.21 17.81
N GLU A 94 11.72 -1.39 18.21
CA GLU A 94 13.06 -1.36 17.60
C GLU A 94 13.75 -2.73 17.58
N ASP A 95 13.47 -3.57 18.57
CA ASP A 95 13.96 -4.94 18.69
C ASP A 95 13.49 -5.88 17.57
N LEU A 96 12.46 -5.50 16.81
CA LEU A 96 11.96 -6.25 15.65
C LEU A 96 12.73 -5.96 14.34
N GLY A 97 13.74 -5.10 14.37
CA GLY A 97 14.57 -4.78 13.20
C GLY A 97 13.74 -4.23 12.04
N MET A 98 13.82 -4.85 10.86
CA MET A 98 13.06 -4.43 9.67
C MET A 98 11.53 -4.45 9.84
N GLU A 99 11.00 -5.12 10.87
CA GLU A 99 9.57 -5.15 11.20
C GLU A 99 9.16 -4.10 12.25
N ALA A 100 10.11 -3.27 12.72
CA ALA A 100 9.82 -2.15 13.60
C ALA A 100 8.85 -1.15 12.95
N ILE A 101 8.20 -0.31 13.77
CA ILE A 101 7.37 0.77 13.23
C ILE A 101 8.26 1.97 12.93
N TYR A 102 8.26 2.37 11.67
CA TYR A 102 8.95 3.58 11.20
C TYR A 102 7.93 4.69 10.92
N GLU A 103 8.26 5.91 11.31
CA GLU A 103 7.60 7.12 10.80
C GLU A 103 8.44 7.68 9.66
N PHE A 104 7.83 7.74 8.47
CA PHE A 104 8.45 8.30 7.27
C PHE A 104 7.88 9.68 6.96
N GLU A 105 8.77 10.62 6.65
CA GLU A 105 8.42 11.82 5.89
C GLU A 105 8.60 11.52 4.41
N VAL A 106 7.58 11.80 3.59
CA VAL A 106 7.59 11.45 2.17
C VAL A 106 7.23 12.65 1.28
N GLN A 107 7.82 12.68 0.08
CA GLN A 107 7.54 13.66 -0.96
C GLN A 107 7.42 12.94 -2.30
N ASP A 108 6.37 13.23 -3.07
CA ASP A 108 6.08 12.62 -4.38
C ASP A 108 6.08 11.08 -4.35
N PHE A 109 5.46 10.51 -3.31
CA PHE A 109 5.43 9.06 -3.09
C PHE A 109 4.57 8.35 -4.15
N PRO A 110 5.12 7.47 -5.00
CA PRO A 110 4.43 6.98 -6.18
C PRO A 110 3.48 5.82 -5.85
N VAL A 111 2.17 6.11 -5.85
CA VAL A 111 1.11 5.13 -5.57
C VAL A 111 -0.10 5.33 -6.49
N THR A 112 -0.91 4.28 -6.62
CA THR A 112 -2.18 4.30 -7.37
C THR A 112 -3.31 3.84 -6.47
N VAL A 113 -4.50 4.44 -6.56
CA VAL A 113 -5.69 3.95 -5.83
C VAL A 113 -6.09 2.58 -6.39
N ALA A 114 -6.05 1.56 -5.54
CA ALA A 114 -6.43 0.18 -5.90
C ALA A 114 -7.78 -0.23 -5.29
N VAL A 115 -8.12 0.31 -4.12
CA VAL A 115 -9.49 0.29 -3.58
C VAL A 115 -9.85 1.71 -3.14
N ASP A 116 -10.97 2.25 -3.65
CA ASP A 116 -11.46 3.57 -3.25
C ASP A 116 -12.40 3.51 -2.04
N SER A 117 -12.90 4.68 -1.62
CA SER A 117 -13.77 4.85 -0.46
C SER A 117 -15.21 4.37 -0.66
N GLU A 118 -15.55 3.91 -1.86
CA GLU A 118 -16.81 3.25 -2.17
C GLU A 118 -16.66 1.72 -2.21
N GLY A 119 -15.43 1.21 -2.08
CA GLY A 119 -15.10 -0.21 -2.18
C GLY A 119 -14.91 -0.69 -3.61
N ASN A 120 -14.78 0.21 -4.59
CA ASN A 120 -14.44 -0.18 -5.96
C ASN A 120 -12.99 -0.68 -5.96
N ASN A 121 -12.80 -1.95 -6.34
CA ASN A 121 -11.50 -2.61 -6.31
C ASN A 121 -11.00 -2.89 -7.74
N VAL A 122 -9.87 -2.28 -8.11
CA VAL A 122 -9.30 -2.36 -9.46
C VAL A 122 -8.97 -3.80 -9.86
N HIS A 123 -8.58 -4.66 -8.91
CA HIS A 123 -8.24 -6.05 -9.18
C HIS A 123 -9.46 -6.89 -9.54
N HIS A 124 -10.67 -6.43 -9.18
CA HIS A 124 -11.93 -7.02 -9.62
C HIS A 124 -12.47 -6.35 -10.89
N LEU A 125 -12.46 -5.03 -10.92
CA LEU A 125 -13.09 -4.25 -12.00
C LEU A 125 -12.27 -4.26 -13.29
N ALA A 126 -10.95 -4.08 -13.22
CA ALA A 126 -10.12 -3.95 -14.42
C ALA A 126 -10.14 -5.21 -15.30
N PRO A 127 -10.06 -6.45 -14.77
CA PRO A 127 -10.20 -7.64 -15.61
C PRO A 127 -11.53 -7.71 -16.39
N MET A 128 -12.62 -7.23 -15.81
CA MET A 128 -13.93 -7.18 -16.47
C MET A 128 -13.92 -6.16 -17.61
N VAL A 129 -13.44 -4.94 -17.34
CA VAL A 129 -13.33 -3.86 -18.34
C VAL A 129 -12.44 -4.29 -19.51
N TRP A 130 -11.27 -4.87 -19.22
CA TRP A 130 -10.35 -5.29 -20.27
C TRP A 130 -10.88 -6.48 -21.06
N ARG A 131 -11.60 -7.42 -20.44
CA ARG A 131 -12.25 -8.51 -21.17
C ARG A 131 -13.23 -7.99 -22.22
N GLU A 132 -14.09 -7.05 -21.85
CA GLU A 132 -15.05 -6.45 -22.78
C GLU A 132 -14.35 -5.66 -23.89
N LYS A 133 -13.35 -4.86 -23.52
CA LYS A 133 -12.58 -4.05 -24.47
C LYS A 133 -11.84 -4.92 -25.48
N ILE A 134 -11.15 -5.96 -25.02
CA ILE A 134 -10.43 -6.92 -25.87
C ILE A 134 -11.39 -7.59 -26.86
N ALA A 135 -12.56 -8.04 -26.40
CA ALA A 135 -13.57 -8.66 -27.27
C ALA A 135 -14.12 -7.68 -28.32
N LYS A 136 -14.43 -6.44 -27.91
CA LYS A 136 -14.98 -5.41 -28.79
C LYS A 136 -13.98 -4.96 -29.86
N GLU A 137 -12.72 -4.81 -29.48
CA GLU A 137 -11.64 -4.35 -30.36
C GLU A 137 -10.95 -5.49 -31.12
N ARG A 138 -11.36 -6.75 -30.89
CA ARG A 138 -10.79 -7.96 -31.52
C ARG A 138 -9.26 -8.04 -31.37
N LEU A 139 -8.74 -7.63 -30.20
CA LEU A 139 -7.29 -7.48 -29.97
C LEU A 139 -6.52 -8.81 -29.94
N LEU A 140 -7.22 -9.95 -29.90
CA LEU A 140 -6.63 -11.28 -29.88
C LEU A 140 -6.77 -12.02 -31.22
N ASP A 141 -7.35 -11.40 -32.23
CA ASP A 141 -7.49 -12.03 -33.54
C ASP A 141 -6.10 -12.19 -34.18
N GLY A 142 -5.71 -13.44 -34.43
CA GLY A 142 -4.40 -13.79 -35.00
C GLY A 142 -3.30 -14.07 -33.97
N VAL A 143 -3.64 -14.09 -32.68
CA VAL A 143 -2.82 -14.68 -31.59
C VAL A 143 -3.18 -16.15 -31.41
#